data_AF-A0A524II66-F1
#
_entry.id   AF-A0A524II66-F1
#
_cell.length_a   1.000
_cell.length_b   1.000
_cell.length_c   1.000
_cell.angle_alpha   90.00
_cell.angle_beta   90.00
_cell.angle_gamma   90.00
#
_symmetry.space_group_name_H-M   'P 1'
#
loop_
_entity.id
_entity.type
_entity.pdbx_description
1 polymer ?
#
loop_
_entity_poly.entity_id
_entity_poly.type
_entity_poly.pdbx_seq_one_letter_code
_entity_poly.pdbx_strand_id
1 'polypeptide(L)'
;MSELSDDTMIFFDLNGVVGQPVFDPQTGMYGSYADPDHLIKSMDYYGVDYSLVSTCAALKSDTFKNNIDLAEKLIGHKRLFPCWFLLPSHTGDFPGGPELAGLLERYSVRAVRIVPDSFSLCIGNWVLDESLEILQRNRILTILQLPTLGVPVPEREDIFLNRLEKICADFPELPLVSGGRLRNFYPLWEKYPNLHLSLEWDPHPGLVEDVCSRFGAERLLFGTPCSENASGNSGMPLMMVTYSGITQQEKRLIAGGNLSKLLGLRTNVTAANSNKMRWKPLYAGIPADTTVIDIHVHSGSWAPEYKPDYDTPRLRRTMDLLGFSKACINSTSAILGGNHYAGNESIVRDVASDPAALIGFAVINPHFDDVK
;
A
#
# COMPACT_ATOMS: atom_id res chain seq x y z
N MET A 1 -8.79 -4.35 -32.39
CA MET A 1 -8.77 -4.64 -30.93
C MET A 1 -7.91 -5.89 -30.77
N SER A 2 -6.63 -5.74 -30.48
CA SER A 2 -5.77 -6.89 -30.21
C SER A 2 -6.16 -7.46 -28.86
N GLU A 3 -6.56 -8.72 -28.81
CA GLU A 3 -6.74 -9.46 -27.57
C GLU A 3 -5.46 -9.32 -26.74
N LEU A 4 -5.61 -8.84 -25.49
CA LEU A 4 -4.51 -8.80 -24.53
C LEU A 4 -4.05 -10.25 -24.31
N SER A 5 -2.75 -10.53 -24.49
CA SER A 5 -2.21 -11.87 -24.26
C SER A 5 -2.33 -12.28 -22.79
N ASP A 6 -2.32 -13.59 -22.54
CA ASP A 6 -2.32 -14.21 -21.19
C ASP A 6 -1.21 -13.69 -20.26
N ASP A 7 -0.22 -12.98 -20.79
CA ASP A 7 0.88 -12.36 -20.04
C ASP A 7 0.57 -10.97 -19.46
N THR A 8 -0.62 -10.43 -19.69
CA THR A 8 -0.99 -9.09 -19.22
C THR A 8 -1.26 -9.09 -17.71
N MET A 9 -0.51 -8.29 -16.95
CA MET A 9 -0.81 -8.04 -15.53
C MET A 9 -2.11 -7.25 -15.38
N ILE A 10 -2.96 -7.68 -14.46
CA ILE A 10 -4.20 -6.99 -14.08
C ILE A 10 -4.00 -6.36 -12.71
N PHE A 11 -4.02 -5.03 -12.65
CA PHE A 11 -3.86 -4.27 -11.41
C PHE A 11 -5.21 -4.05 -10.73
N PHE A 12 -5.35 -4.57 -9.51
CA PHE A 12 -6.54 -4.42 -8.68
C PHE A 12 -6.14 -3.70 -7.39
N ASP A 13 -6.50 -2.42 -7.32
CA ASP A 13 -6.18 -1.55 -6.19
C ASP A 13 -7.07 -1.82 -4.96
N LEU A 14 -6.44 -1.92 -3.79
CA LEU A 14 -7.08 -2.07 -2.49
C LEU A 14 -7.74 -0.76 -1.96
N ASN A 15 -7.34 0.40 -2.48
CA ASN A 15 -7.41 1.67 -1.74
C ASN A 15 -8.13 2.83 -2.44
N GLY A 16 -9.02 2.56 -3.41
CA GLY A 16 -9.82 3.61 -4.01
C GLY A 16 -10.69 4.32 -2.97
N VAL A 17 -10.69 5.66 -2.99
CA VAL A 17 -11.59 6.47 -2.17
C VAL A 17 -12.22 7.57 -3.01
N VAL A 18 -13.55 7.65 -2.96
CA VAL A 18 -14.35 8.66 -3.66
C VAL A 18 -15.05 9.60 -2.67
N GLY A 19 -15.57 10.71 -3.19
CA GLY A 19 -16.06 11.81 -2.37
C GLY A 19 -14.97 12.86 -2.15
N GLN A 20 -15.22 13.81 -1.27
CA GLN A 20 -14.36 14.98 -1.11
C GLN A 20 -13.20 14.64 -0.16
N PRO A 21 -11.88 14.93 -0.36
CA PRO A 21 -10.93 15.42 -1.38
C PRO A 21 -11.11 16.34 -2.62
N VAL A 22 -11.80 17.49 -2.65
CA VAL A 22 -11.83 18.33 -3.89
C VAL A 22 -10.70 19.34 -4.03
N PHE A 23 -10.02 19.26 -5.19
CA PHE A 23 -9.06 20.17 -5.82
C PHE A 23 -8.89 21.59 -5.22
N ASP A 24 -7.64 21.91 -4.90
CA ASP A 24 -7.09 23.25 -4.71
C ASP A 24 -6.50 23.80 -6.02
N PRO A 25 -6.91 24.97 -6.48
CA PRO A 25 -6.38 25.55 -7.72
C PRO A 25 -4.87 25.85 -7.73
N GLN A 26 -4.18 25.80 -6.59
CA GLN A 26 -2.72 25.78 -6.50
C GLN A 26 -2.14 24.38 -6.75
N THR A 27 -2.95 23.32 -6.55
CA THR A 27 -2.89 22.57 -5.30
C THR A 27 -1.50 22.30 -4.72
N GLY A 28 -0.52 22.04 -5.56
CA GLY A 28 0.33 20.89 -5.32
C GLY A 28 -0.48 19.58 -5.21
N MET A 29 -1.40 19.45 -4.24
CA MET A 29 -2.39 18.35 -4.11
C MET A 29 -3.72 18.68 -3.39
N TYR A 30 -4.86 18.13 -3.84
CA TYR A 30 -6.07 17.84 -3.05
C TYR A 30 -6.56 16.50 -3.59
N GLY A 31 -6.54 15.49 -2.74
CA GLY A 31 -6.74 14.10 -3.13
C GLY A 31 -8.03 13.52 -2.56
N SER A 32 -9.05 13.36 -3.38
CA SER A 32 -9.94 12.19 -3.46
C SER A 32 -10.79 12.38 -4.70
N TYR A 33 -11.11 11.29 -5.38
CA TYR A 33 -11.89 11.37 -6.60
C TYR A 33 -13.30 11.86 -6.26
N ALA A 34 -13.73 12.98 -6.84
CA ALA A 34 -15.02 13.58 -6.47
C ALA A 34 -16.19 12.59 -6.59
N ASP A 35 -16.11 11.66 -7.53
CA ASP A 35 -17.09 10.60 -7.78
C ASP A 35 -16.40 9.35 -8.41
N PRO A 36 -17.13 8.23 -8.56
CA PRO A 36 -16.64 7.02 -9.22
C PRO A 36 -16.09 7.21 -10.64
N ASP A 37 -16.65 8.13 -11.43
CA ASP A 37 -16.19 8.38 -12.81
C ASP A 37 -14.82 9.07 -12.84
N HIS A 38 -14.58 10.00 -11.91
CA HIS A 38 -13.26 10.62 -11.73
C HIS A 38 -12.20 9.59 -11.32
N LEU A 39 -12.55 8.63 -10.45
CA LEU A 39 -11.67 7.52 -10.10
C LEU A 39 -11.34 6.67 -11.33
N ILE A 40 -12.34 6.30 -12.14
CA ILE A 40 -12.13 5.54 -13.38
C ILE A 40 -11.20 6.27 -14.34
N LYS A 41 -11.36 7.60 -14.53
CA LYS A 41 -10.47 8.38 -15.40
C LYS A 41 -9.01 8.34 -14.92
N SER A 42 -8.78 8.41 -13.61
CA SER A 42 -7.44 8.27 -13.04
C SER A 42 -6.89 6.85 -13.18
N MET A 43 -7.70 5.83 -12.85
CA MET A 43 -7.34 4.43 -13.07
C MET A 43 -6.99 4.19 -14.54
N ASP A 44 -7.74 4.80 -15.45
CA ASP A 44 -7.49 4.74 -16.89
C ASP A 44 -6.17 5.38 -17.27
N TYR A 45 -5.89 6.54 -16.70
CA TYR A 45 -4.63 7.24 -16.88
C TYR A 45 -3.48 6.37 -16.41
N TYR A 46 -3.46 5.84 -15.18
CA TYR A 46 -2.33 5.10 -14.61
C TYR A 46 -2.29 3.61 -14.98
N GLY A 47 -3.32 3.11 -15.67
CA GLY A 47 -3.42 1.72 -16.09
C GLY A 47 -3.79 0.72 -14.99
N VAL A 48 -4.55 1.18 -13.99
CA VAL A 48 -5.20 0.35 -12.96
C VAL A 48 -6.53 -0.19 -13.49
N ASP A 49 -6.80 -1.49 -13.30
CA ASP A 49 -7.97 -2.15 -13.90
C ASP A 49 -9.18 -2.16 -12.98
N TYR A 50 -8.96 -2.45 -11.70
CA TYR A 50 -10.02 -2.59 -10.71
C TYR A 50 -9.67 -1.84 -9.44
N SER A 51 -10.68 -1.47 -8.66
CA SER A 51 -10.46 -0.82 -7.37
C SER A 51 -11.55 -1.22 -6.37
N LEU A 52 -11.13 -1.54 -5.15
CA LEU A 52 -12.00 -1.44 -3.98
C LEU A 52 -12.22 0.03 -3.67
N VAL A 53 -13.46 0.41 -3.42
CA VAL A 53 -13.84 1.82 -3.28
C VAL A 53 -14.52 2.03 -1.93
N SER A 54 -13.96 2.94 -1.13
CA SER A 54 -14.58 3.52 0.06
C SER A 54 -15.01 4.96 -0.20
N THR A 55 -15.75 5.57 0.73
CA THR A 55 -16.20 6.98 0.60
C THR A 55 -15.69 7.82 1.75
N CYS A 56 -15.08 8.99 1.46
CA CYS A 56 -14.64 9.94 2.49
C CYS A 56 -15.78 10.38 3.40
N ALA A 57 -17.01 10.47 2.88
CA ALA A 57 -18.15 10.96 3.64
C ALA A 57 -18.52 10.03 4.82
N ALA A 58 -18.23 8.73 4.70
CA ALA A 58 -18.42 7.77 5.78
C ALA A 58 -17.43 7.95 6.95
N LEU A 59 -16.33 8.68 6.76
CA LEU A 59 -15.40 9.03 7.85
C LEU A 59 -15.82 10.29 8.62
N LYS A 60 -16.70 11.11 8.04
CA LYS A 60 -16.99 12.47 8.53
C LYS A 60 -18.44 12.68 8.93
N SER A 61 -19.31 11.70 8.68
CA SER A 61 -20.75 11.80 8.93
C SER A 61 -21.34 10.41 9.22
N ASP A 62 -22.61 10.16 8.86
CA ASP A 62 -23.28 8.88 9.08
C ASP A 62 -22.61 7.76 8.25
N THR A 63 -21.76 6.96 8.91
CA THR A 63 -20.97 5.91 8.26
C THR A 63 -21.85 4.91 7.51
N PHE A 64 -22.93 4.44 8.15
CA PHE A 64 -23.78 3.42 7.56
C PHE A 64 -24.51 3.94 6.33
N LYS A 65 -25.17 5.11 6.44
CA LYS A 65 -25.85 5.73 5.31
C LYS A 65 -24.89 5.99 4.14
N ASN A 66 -23.70 6.51 4.40
CA ASN A 66 -22.74 6.80 3.34
C ASN A 66 -22.19 5.53 2.67
N ASN A 67 -22.05 4.42 3.40
CA ASN A 67 -21.73 3.12 2.81
C ASN A 67 -22.81 2.65 1.83
N ILE A 68 -24.10 2.83 2.18
CA ILE A 68 -25.23 2.52 1.29
C ILE A 68 -25.20 3.42 0.06
N ASP A 69 -25.13 4.74 0.26
CA ASP A 69 -25.10 5.73 -0.83
C ASP A 69 -23.94 5.45 -1.80
N LEU A 70 -22.78 5.03 -1.29
CA LEU A 70 -21.66 4.60 -2.11
C LEU A 70 -22.00 3.33 -2.91
N ALA A 71 -22.49 2.28 -2.25
CA ALA A 71 -22.82 1.03 -2.93
C ALA A 71 -23.83 1.24 -4.07
N GLU A 72 -24.83 2.11 -3.86
CA GLU A 72 -25.79 2.50 -4.88
C GLU A 72 -25.14 3.26 -6.04
N LYS A 73 -24.23 4.19 -5.77
CA LYS A 73 -23.45 4.91 -6.80
C LYS A 73 -22.55 4.01 -7.62
N LEU A 74 -22.10 2.88 -7.07
CA LEU A 74 -21.27 1.92 -7.80
C LEU A 74 -22.09 0.97 -8.69
N ILE A 75 -23.42 0.96 -8.59
CA ILE A 75 -24.27 0.12 -9.46
C ILE A 75 -24.01 0.46 -10.93
N GLY A 76 -23.67 -0.56 -11.72
CA GLY A 76 -23.35 -0.43 -13.14
C GLY A 76 -21.86 -0.26 -13.43
N HIS A 77 -21.03 0.10 -12.45
CA HIS A 77 -19.59 0.09 -12.60
C HIS A 77 -19.05 -1.34 -12.51
N LYS A 78 -18.45 -1.84 -13.60
CA LYS A 78 -17.89 -3.21 -13.67
C LYS A 78 -16.49 -3.34 -13.07
N ARG A 79 -15.86 -2.22 -12.73
CA ARG A 79 -14.46 -2.13 -12.31
C ARG A 79 -14.27 -1.68 -10.86
N LEU A 80 -15.36 -1.26 -10.21
CA LEU A 80 -15.35 -0.69 -8.87
C LEU A 80 -16.17 -1.58 -7.96
N PHE A 81 -15.63 -1.91 -6.80
CA PHE A 81 -16.28 -2.78 -5.82
C PHE A 81 -16.38 -2.06 -4.48
N PRO A 82 -17.53 -2.10 -3.80
CA PRO A 82 -17.69 -1.40 -2.52
C PRO A 82 -16.77 -2.01 -1.45
N CYS A 83 -16.08 -1.13 -0.72
CA CYS A 83 -15.35 -1.42 0.50
C CYS A 83 -15.90 -0.51 1.62
N TRP A 84 -16.71 -1.09 2.49
CA TRP A 84 -17.43 -0.34 3.53
C TRP A 84 -16.55 -0.04 4.73
N PHE A 85 -16.70 1.14 5.31
CA PHE A 85 -16.19 1.40 6.65
C PHE A 85 -17.08 0.70 7.68
N LEU A 86 -16.49 -0.07 8.58
CA LEU A 86 -17.23 -0.84 9.58
C LEU A 86 -17.08 -0.21 10.96
N LEU A 87 -18.21 -0.08 11.66
CA LEU A 87 -18.31 0.34 13.06
C LEU A 87 -18.94 -0.79 13.89
N PRO A 88 -18.65 -0.85 15.21
CA PRO A 88 -19.42 -1.63 16.17
C PRO A 88 -20.91 -1.30 16.16
N SER A 89 -21.74 -2.28 16.49
CA SER A 89 -23.20 -2.11 16.58
C SER A 89 -23.71 -1.69 17.96
N HIS A 90 -22.85 -1.70 18.99
CA HIS A 90 -23.23 -1.50 20.38
C HIS A 90 -24.00 -0.19 20.66
N THR A 91 -23.75 0.85 19.88
CA THR A 91 -24.37 2.18 19.98
C THR A 91 -25.65 2.31 19.16
N GLY A 92 -25.96 1.34 18.30
CA GLY A 92 -27.16 1.32 17.45
C GLY A 92 -27.09 2.24 16.22
N ASP A 93 -25.95 2.88 15.96
CA ASP A 93 -25.68 3.71 14.78
C ASP A 93 -25.10 2.90 13.60
N PHE A 94 -24.83 1.61 13.80
CA PHE A 94 -24.39 0.67 12.78
C PHE A 94 -25.07 -0.70 12.97
N PRO A 95 -25.42 -1.43 11.89
CA PRO A 95 -26.03 -2.75 12.00
C PRO A 95 -25.04 -3.79 12.52
N GLY A 96 -25.52 -4.67 13.40
CA GLY A 96 -24.77 -5.83 13.91
C GLY A 96 -25.37 -7.15 13.42
N GLY A 97 -24.76 -8.27 13.81
CA GLY A 97 -25.41 -9.57 13.75
C GLY A 97 -25.88 -10.04 12.37
N PRO A 98 -26.99 -10.79 12.31
CA PRO A 98 -27.58 -11.25 11.06
C PRO A 98 -27.97 -10.12 10.11
N GLU A 99 -28.28 -8.93 10.62
CA GLU A 99 -28.61 -7.77 9.79
C GLU A 99 -27.39 -7.31 8.98
N LEU A 100 -26.22 -7.16 9.63
CA LEU A 100 -24.97 -6.85 8.95
C LEU A 100 -24.67 -7.87 7.84
N ALA A 101 -24.79 -9.17 8.15
CA ALA A 101 -24.56 -10.22 7.16
C ALA A 101 -25.48 -10.09 5.93
N GLY A 102 -26.78 -9.87 6.15
CA GLY A 102 -27.76 -9.69 5.08
C GLY A 102 -27.50 -8.44 4.24
N LEU A 103 -27.01 -7.35 4.85
CA LEU A 103 -26.65 -6.12 4.14
C LEU A 103 -25.39 -6.30 3.28
N LEU A 104 -24.34 -6.95 3.82
CA LEU A 104 -23.13 -7.25 3.06
C LEU A 104 -23.45 -8.11 1.82
N GLU A 105 -24.32 -9.11 1.97
CA GLU A 105 -24.79 -9.93 0.85
C GLU A 105 -25.61 -9.11 -0.16
N ARG A 106 -26.61 -8.36 0.32
CA ARG A 106 -27.51 -7.55 -0.53
C ARG A 106 -26.76 -6.56 -1.42
N TYR A 107 -25.74 -5.90 -0.88
CA TYR A 107 -24.94 -4.92 -1.61
C TYR A 107 -23.68 -5.52 -2.25
N SER A 108 -23.53 -6.86 -2.22
CA SER A 108 -22.37 -7.57 -2.76
C SER A 108 -21.03 -7.04 -2.23
N VAL A 109 -21.00 -6.63 -0.96
CA VAL A 109 -19.82 -6.14 -0.28
C VAL A 109 -18.92 -7.33 0.02
N ARG A 110 -17.69 -7.28 -0.47
CA ARG A 110 -16.68 -8.34 -0.30
C ARG A 110 -15.47 -7.89 0.51
N ALA A 111 -15.40 -6.61 0.83
CA ALA A 111 -14.36 -6.03 1.64
C ALA A 111 -14.93 -4.99 2.60
N VAL A 112 -14.35 -4.89 3.78
CA VAL A 112 -14.62 -3.84 4.75
C VAL A 112 -13.30 -3.25 5.25
N ARG A 113 -13.38 -2.04 5.78
CA ARG A 113 -12.25 -1.31 6.36
C ARG A 113 -12.59 -0.90 7.78
N ILE A 114 -11.67 -1.18 8.69
CA ILE A 114 -11.71 -0.73 10.08
C ILE A 114 -10.59 0.28 10.24
N VAL A 115 -10.94 1.52 10.61
CA VAL A 115 -10.00 2.63 10.85
C VAL A 115 -10.16 3.11 12.29
N PRO A 116 -9.50 2.46 13.25
CA PRO A 116 -9.74 2.71 14.67
C PRO A 116 -9.50 4.17 15.06
N ASP A 117 -8.44 4.77 14.53
CA ASP A 117 -8.06 6.16 14.82
C ASP A 117 -9.15 7.16 14.37
N SER A 118 -9.59 7.06 13.11
CA SER A 118 -10.59 7.98 12.55
C SER A 118 -11.96 7.88 13.24
N PHE A 119 -12.27 6.76 13.88
CA PHE A 119 -13.51 6.54 14.60
C PHE A 119 -13.37 6.54 16.12
N SER A 120 -12.18 6.88 16.66
CA SER A 120 -11.90 6.82 18.11
C SER A 120 -12.25 5.46 18.74
N LEU A 121 -12.01 4.36 18.01
CA LEU A 121 -12.32 3.00 18.44
C LEU A 121 -11.12 2.31 19.08
N CYS A 122 -11.38 1.55 20.13
CA CYS A 122 -10.44 0.56 20.64
C CYS A 122 -10.48 -0.70 19.77
N ILE A 123 -9.32 -1.21 19.36
CA ILE A 123 -9.23 -2.49 18.65
C ILE A 123 -9.32 -3.61 19.69
N GLY A 124 -10.43 -4.33 19.70
CA GLY A 124 -10.61 -5.52 20.52
C GLY A 124 -11.94 -6.19 20.20
N ASN A 125 -12.00 -7.51 20.31
CA ASN A 125 -13.21 -8.27 19.96
C ASN A 125 -14.43 -7.83 20.78
N TRP A 126 -14.23 -7.33 22.01
CA TRP A 126 -15.30 -6.80 22.84
C TRP A 126 -15.87 -5.47 22.33
N VAL A 127 -15.14 -4.73 21.48
CA VAL A 127 -15.61 -3.52 20.81
C VAL A 127 -16.18 -3.86 19.45
N LEU A 128 -15.50 -4.70 18.68
CA LEU A 128 -15.91 -5.11 17.33
C LEU A 128 -16.98 -6.23 17.35
N ASP A 129 -17.62 -6.43 18.51
CA ASP A 129 -18.73 -7.36 18.75
C ASP A 129 -18.63 -8.70 18.00
N GLU A 130 -19.75 -9.17 17.47
CA GLU A 130 -19.83 -10.35 16.60
C GLU A 130 -19.43 -10.03 15.15
N SER A 131 -19.07 -8.79 14.83
CA SER A 131 -18.71 -8.37 13.47
C SER A 131 -17.55 -9.19 12.93
N LEU A 132 -16.48 -9.43 13.71
CA LEU A 132 -15.34 -10.24 13.24
C LEU A 132 -15.73 -11.70 12.95
N GLU A 133 -16.64 -12.28 13.73
CA GLU A 133 -17.18 -13.62 13.48
C GLU A 133 -17.98 -13.67 12.17
N ILE A 134 -18.80 -12.65 11.92
CA ILE A 134 -19.57 -12.50 10.69
C ILE A 134 -18.65 -12.33 9.48
N LEU A 135 -17.65 -11.46 9.58
CA LEU A 135 -16.68 -11.22 8.50
C LEU A 135 -15.90 -12.51 8.20
N GLN A 136 -15.48 -13.26 9.22
CA GLN A 136 -14.80 -14.55 9.03
C GLN A 136 -15.72 -15.56 8.34
N ARG A 137 -16.93 -15.77 8.88
CA ARG A 137 -17.90 -16.76 8.36
C ARG A 137 -18.23 -16.51 6.89
N ASN A 138 -18.34 -15.25 6.49
CA ASN A 138 -18.64 -14.84 5.12
C ASN A 138 -17.37 -14.60 4.28
N ARG A 139 -16.18 -14.81 4.86
CA ARG A 139 -14.85 -14.60 4.24
C ARG A 139 -14.70 -13.21 3.62
N ILE A 140 -15.18 -12.18 4.33
CA ILE A 140 -15.10 -10.79 3.91
C ILE A 140 -13.68 -10.28 4.18
N LEU A 141 -13.03 -9.76 3.14
CA LEU A 141 -11.71 -9.15 3.26
C LEU A 141 -11.78 -7.99 4.26
N THR A 142 -10.99 -8.06 5.32
CA THR A 142 -10.96 -7.02 6.35
C THR A 142 -9.65 -6.27 6.25
N ILE A 143 -9.74 -4.96 6.00
CA ILE A 143 -8.59 -4.06 5.98
C ILE A 143 -8.55 -3.36 7.34
N LEU A 144 -7.59 -3.75 8.17
CA LEU A 144 -7.32 -3.08 9.44
C LEU A 144 -6.29 -1.98 9.19
N GLN A 145 -6.76 -0.76 9.02
CA GLN A 145 -5.90 0.40 8.79
C GLN A 145 -5.53 1.02 10.13
N LEU A 146 -4.34 0.65 10.59
CA LEU A 146 -3.72 1.19 11.80
C LEU A 146 -3.20 2.62 11.53
N PRO A 147 -3.17 3.50 12.55
CA PRO A 147 -2.55 4.83 12.42
C PRO A 147 -1.09 4.71 11.95
N THR A 148 -0.62 5.74 11.26
CA THR A 148 0.59 5.76 10.42
C THR A 148 1.80 5.05 11.04
N LEU A 149 2.02 3.81 10.60
CA LEU A 149 3.28 3.08 10.81
C LEU A 149 4.39 3.54 9.84
N GLY A 150 4.10 4.55 8.99
CA GLY A 150 4.91 4.98 7.85
C GLY A 150 5.63 6.32 7.99
N VAL A 151 5.69 6.92 9.18
CA VAL A 151 6.60 8.04 9.48
C VAL A 151 7.51 7.64 10.64
N PRO A 152 8.82 7.92 10.57
CA PRO A 152 9.75 7.60 11.65
C PRO A 152 9.57 8.58 12.82
N VAL A 153 8.56 8.34 13.65
CA VAL A 153 8.37 9.02 14.94
C VAL A 153 8.01 7.93 15.93
N PRO A 154 8.51 7.95 17.19
CA PRO A 154 8.30 6.87 18.16
C PRO A 154 6.84 6.80 18.61
N GLU A 155 5.98 6.25 17.77
CA GLU A 155 4.65 5.80 18.15
C GLU A 155 4.74 4.40 18.76
N ARG A 156 3.87 4.14 19.73
CA ARG A 156 3.77 2.83 20.40
C ARG A 156 3.04 1.84 19.50
N GLU A 157 3.76 1.29 18.53
CA GLU A 157 3.23 0.29 17.59
C GLU A 157 2.79 -1.01 18.28
N ASP A 158 3.35 -1.29 19.46
CA ASP A 158 3.15 -2.54 20.20
C ASP A 158 1.68 -2.80 20.52
N ILE A 159 0.91 -1.78 20.89
CA ILE A 159 -0.52 -1.95 21.18
C ILE A 159 -1.26 -2.40 19.92
N PHE A 160 -1.02 -1.76 18.79
CA PHE A 160 -1.69 -2.08 17.54
C PHE A 160 -1.28 -3.45 16.99
N LEU A 161 0.01 -3.78 17.07
CA LEU A 161 0.54 -5.08 16.65
C LEU A 161 0.04 -6.23 17.53
N ASN A 162 -0.03 -6.04 18.85
CA ASN A 162 -0.60 -7.03 19.76
C ASN A 162 -2.09 -7.27 19.47
N ARG A 163 -2.81 -6.25 19.01
CA ARG A 163 -4.22 -6.40 18.60
C ARG A 163 -4.36 -7.08 17.25
N LEU A 164 -3.53 -6.73 16.28
CA LEU A 164 -3.46 -7.41 14.99
C LEU A 164 -3.18 -8.91 15.18
N GLU A 165 -2.16 -9.24 15.98
CA GLU A 165 -1.78 -10.61 16.33
C GLU A 165 -2.95 -11.38 16.95
N LYS A 166 -3.63 -10.78 17.92
CA LYS A 166 -4.78 -11.39 18.57
C LYS A 166 -5.95 -11.65 17.60
N ILE A 167 -6.25 -10.71 16.70
CA ILE A 167 -7.29 -10.90 15.68
C ILE A 167 -6.90 -12.07 14.75
N CYS A 168 -5.64 -12.13 14.30
CA CYS A 168 -5.17 -13.26 13.49
C CYS A 168 -5.33 -14.60 14.21
N ALA A 169 -5.01 -14.66 15.50
CA ALA A 169 -5.11 -15.86 16.31
C ALA A 169 -6.55 -16.30 16.59
N ASP A 170 -7.42 -15.35 16.93
CA ASP A 170 -8.83 -15.63 17.26
C ASP A 170 -9.66 -15.93 15.99
N PHE A 171 -9.27 -15.36 14.83
CA PHE A 171 -9.97 -15.47 13.55
C PHE A 171 -9.06 -15.97 12.41
N PRO A 172 -8.59 -17.23 12.45
CA PRO A 172 -7.60 -17.76 11.49
C PRO A 172 -8.12 -17.93 10.06
N GLU A 173 -9.44 -17.86 9.83
CA GLU A 173 -10.04 -17.93 8.50
C GLU A 173 -10.42 -16.56 7.93
N LEU A 174 -10.33 -15.49 8.75
CA LEU A 174 -10.62 -14.13 8.32
C LEU A 174 -9.48 -13.62 7.41
N PRO A 175 -9.74 -13.33 6.12
CA PRO A 175 -8.74 -12.70 5.28
C PRO A 175 -8.47 -11.27 5.77
N LEU A 176 -7.28 -11.03 6.30
CA LEU A 176 -6.92 -9.80 6.99
C LEU A 176 -5.76 -9.09 6.28
N VAL A 177 -5.89 -7.79 6.07
CA VAL A 177 -4.85 -6.93 5.51
C VAL A 177 -4.53 -5.82 6.50
N SER A 178 -3.26 -5.59 6.76
CA SER A 178 -2.79 -4.50 7.62
C SER A 178 -1.43 -4.00 7.14
N GLY A 179 -1.03 -2.82 7.61
CA GLY A 179 0.28 -2.22 7.37
C GLY A 179 1.20 -2.45 8.54
N GLY A 180 2.50 -2.32 8.29
CA GLY A 180 3.51 -2.23 9.32
C GLY A 180 4.89 -2.68 8.86
N ARG A 181 5.87 -2.42 9.72
CA ARG A 181 7.28 -2.71 9.43
C ARG A 181 7.54 -4.20 9.30
N LEU A 182 8.41 -4.57 8.35
CA LEU A 182 8.79 -5.95 8.06
C LEU A 182 9.25 -6.74 9.29
N ARG A 183 10.00 -6.12 10.22
CA ARG A 183 10.47 -6.80 11.44
C ARG A 183 9.34 -7.31 12.33
N ASN A 184 8.18 -6.64 12.29
CA ASN A 184 6.99 -7.05 13.02
C ASN A 184 6.15 -8.04 12.19
N PHE A 185 6.11 -7.87 10.87
CA PHE A 185 5.33 -8.75 9.99
C PHE A 185 5.94 -10.14 9.81
N TYR A 186 7.26 -10.29 9.81
CA TYR A 186 7.93 -11.59 9.60
C TYR A 186 7.47 -12.65 10.62
N PRO A 187 7.56 -12.43 11.95
CA PRO A 187 7.07 -13.41 12.92
C PRO A 187 5.54 -13.60 12.88
N LEU A 188 4.77 -12.61 12.40
CA LEU A 188 3.34 -12.79 12.18
C LEU A 188 3.06 -13.70 10.99
N TRP A 189 3.77 -13.55 9.87
CA TRP A 189 3.60 -14.40 8.69
C TRP A 189 4.06 -15.84 8.89
N GLU A 190 5.05 -16.07 9.76
CA GLU A 190 5.44 -17.42 10.20
C GLU A 190 4.27 -18.17 10.88
N LYS A 191 3.34 -17.45 11.51
CA LYS A 191 2.24 -18.03 12.29
C LYS A 191 0.87 -17.95 11.62
N TYR A 192 0.60 -16.84 10.93
CA TYR A 192 -0.75 -16.45 10.52
C TYR A 192 -0.86 -16.42 8.99
N PRO A 193 -1.36 -17.50 8.34
CA PRO A 193 -1.48 -17.58 6.88
C PRO A 193 -2.53 -16.62 6.30
N ASN A 194 -3.45 -16.13 7.11
CA ASN A 194 -4.55 -15.24 6.74
C ASN A 194 -4.18 -13.75 6.74
N LEU A 195 -2.97 -13.39 7.17
CA LEU A 195 -2.47 -12.02 7.18
C LEU A 195 -1.74 -11.67 5.88
N HIS A 196 -2.11 -10.52 5.31
CA HIS A 196 -1.50 -9.92 4.13
C HIS A 196 -1.02 -8.49 4.41
N LEU A 197 -0.04 -8.02 3.64
CA LEU A 197 0.48 -6.65 3.65
C LEU A 197 0.10 -5.94 2.35
N SER A 198 -0.31 -4.68 2.47
CA SER A 198 -0.52 -3.79 1.32
C SER A 198 0.75 -2.99 1.03
N LEU A 199 1.15 -2.91 -0.25
CA LEU A 199 2.47 -2.39 -0.67
C LEU A 199 2.69 -0.90 -0.41
N GLU A 200 1.64 -0.09 -0.37
CA GLU A 200 1.75 1.37 -0.20
C GLU A 200 2.27 1.80 1.17
N TRP A 201 2.19 0.92 2.18
CA TRP A 201 2.49 1.28 3.56
C TRP A 201 3.98 1.23 3.90
N ASP A 202 4.79 0.52 3.13
CA ASP A 202 6.22 0.37 3.41
C ASP A 202 7.05 0.26 2.11
N PRO A 203 7.21 1.34 1.33
CA PRO A 203 7.87 1.26 0.02
C PRO A 203 9.40 1.22 0.14
N HIS A 204 9.93 0.10 0.60
CA HIS A 204 11.36 -0.14 0.67
C HIS A 204 11.91 -0.83 -0.58
N PRO A 205 13.10 -0.43 -1.07
CA PRO A 205 13.83 -1.19 -2.06
C PRO A 205 14.06 -2.64 -1.61
N GLY A 206 13.86 -3.59 -2.52
CA GLY A 206 14.02 -5.02 -2.27
C GLY A 206 12.92 -5.67 -1.41
N LEU A 207 11.91 -4.92 -0.97
CA LEU A 207 10.81 -5.47 -0.16
C LEU A 207 10.11 -6.62 -0.86
N VAL A 208 9.74 -6.43 -2.12
CA VAL A 208 8.95 -7.41 -2.88
C VAL A 208 9.74 -8.71 -3.01
N GLU A 209 11.02 -8.64 -3.36
CA GLU A 209 11.91 -9.78 -3.50
C GLU A 209 12.17 -10.50 -2.17
N ASP A 210 12.42 -9.76 -1.08
CA ASP A 210 12.69 -10.34 0.24
C ASP A 210 11.44 -11.05 0.79
N VAL A 211 10.26 -10.46 0.61
CA VAL A 211 9.00 -11.09 1.03
C VAL A 211 8.65 -12.29 0.16
N CYS A 212 8.72 -12.19 -1.17
CA CYS A 212 8.40 -13.31 -2.06
C CYS A 212 9.32 -14.52 -1.80
N SER A 213 10.62 -14.29 -1.62
CA SER A 213 11.58 -15.37 -1.39
C SER A 213 11.41 -16.08 -0.05
N ARG A 214 10.91 -15.39 0.99
CA ARG A 214 10.77 -15.94 2.35
C ARG A 214 9.36 -16.45 2.66
N PHE A 215 8.33 -15.74 2.21
CA PHE A 215 6.94 -15.95 2.63
C PHE A 215 5.96 -16.17 1.48
N GLY A 216 6.42 -16.01 0.23
CA GLY A 216 5.59 -16.15 -0.96
C GLY A 216 4.88 -14.87 -1.39
N ALA A 217 4.63 -14.75 -2.69
CA ALA A 217 3.97 -13.59 -3.29
C ALA A 217 2.50 -13.42 -2.85
N GLU A 218 1.86 -14.48 -2.32
CA GLU A 218 0.50 -14.45 -1.78
C GLU A 218 0.32 -13.51 -0.58
N ARG A 219 1.42 -13.10 0.06
CA ARG A 219 1.40 -12.19 1.22
C ARG A 219 1.24 -10.73 0.86
N LEU A 220 1.46 -10.37 -0.39
CA LEU A 220 1.48 -8.98 -0.84
C LEU A 220 0.25 -8.66 -1.68
N LEU A 221 -0.34 -7.50 -1.41
CA LEU A 221 -1.45 -6.94 -2.18
C LEU A 221 -1.03 -5.60 -2.78
N PHE A 222 -1.41 -5.38 -4.04
CA PHE A 222 -1.31 -4.06 -4.65
C PHE A 222 -2.34 -3.12 -4.02
N GLY A 223 -1.84 -2.02 -3.48
CA GLY A 223 -2.63 -0.90 -3.00
C GLY A 223 -1.92 0.39 -3.36
N THR A 224 -2.70 1.41 -3.73
CA THR A 224 -2.18 2.77 -3.93
C THR A 224 -2.25 3.55 -2.62
N PRO A 225 -1.38 4.56 -2.41
CA PRO A 225 -1.41 5.34 -1.18
C PRO A 225 -2.79 5.97 -0.96
N CYS A 226 -3.41 5.65 0.18
CA CYS A 226 -4.64 6.27 0.66
C CYS A 226 -4.31 7.06 1.93
N SER A 227 -3.75 8.25 1.76
CA SER A 227 -3.47 9.18 2.86
C SER A 227 -3.82 10.61 2.44
N GLU A 228 -4.17 11.45 3.40
CA GLU A 228 -4.55 12.86 3.14
C GLU A 228 -3.46 13.63 2.36
N ASN A 229 -2.19 13.20 2.47
CA ASN A 229 -1.03 13.80 1.82
C ASN A 229 -0.63 13.13 0.49
N ALA A 230 -1.19 11.96 0.16
CA ALA A 230 -0.79 11.18 -1.02
C ALA A 230 -1.94 10.38 -1.67
N SER A 231 -3.20 10.77 -1.47
CA SER A 231 -4.36 10.07 -2.04
C SER A 231 -4.37 10.11 -3.56
N GLY A 232 -4.10 8.97 -4.19
CA GLY A 232 -4.17 8.81 -5.64
C GLY A 232 -3.44 7.58 -6.15
N ASN A 233 -3.72 7.22 -7.41
CA ASN A 233 -2.97 6.16 -8.09
C ASN A 233 -1.51 6.60 -8.26
N SER A 234 -0.64 6.19 -7.35
CA SER A 234 0.80 6.47 -7.42
C SER A 234 1.50 5.46 -8.33
N GLY A 235 2.50 5.95 -9.08
CA GLY A 235 3.40 5.08 -9.84
C GLY A 235 4.26 4.18 -8.93
N MET A 236 4.45 4.53 -7.66
CA MET A 236 5.34 3.83 -6.73
C MET A 236 5.00 2.33 -6.55
N PRO A 237 3.83 1.91 -6.03
CA PRO A 237 3.52 0.49 -5.84
C PRO A 237 3.46 -0.26 -7.17
N LEU A 238 3.09 0.44 -8.25
CA LEU A 238 3.09 -0.14 -9.59
C LEU A 238 4.51 -0.44 -10.08
N MET A 239 5.45 0.47 -9.81
CA MET A 239 6.87 0.29 -10.10
C MET A 239 7.50 -0.80 -9.22
N MET A 240 7.12 -0.88 -7.94
CA MET A 240 7.56 -1.97 -7.06
C MET A 240 7.19 -3.34 -7.63
N VAL A 241 5.99 -3.51 -8.17
CA VAL A 241 5.58 -4.78 -8.80
C VAL A 241 6.27 -4.97 -10.16
N THR A 242 6.20 -3.98 -11.05
CA THR A 242 6.66 -4.11 -12.45
C THR A 242 8.16 -4.29 -12.57
N TYR A 243 8.97 -3.56 -11.79
CA TYR A 243 10.44 -3.62 -11.82
C TYR A 243 11.04 -4.61 -10.83
N SER A 244 10.24 -5.27 -9.98
CA SER A 244 10.78 -6.30 -9.09
C SER A 244 11.45 -7.44 -9.87
N GLY A 245 12.48 -8.03 -9.26
CA GLY A 245 13.23 -9.17 -9.74
C GLY A 245 12.53 -10.53 -9.57
N ILE A 246 11.22 -10.55 -9.28
CA ILE A 246 10.42 -11.77 -9.09
C ILE A 246 9.88 -12.32 -10.43
N THR A 247 9.32 -13.53 -10.41
CA THR A 247 8.76 -14.16 -11.62
C THR A 247 7.50 -13.44 -12.13
N GLN A 248 7.20 -13.59 -13.43
CA GLN A 248 5.97 -13.04 -14.03
C GLN A 248 4.68 -13.60 -13.39
N GLN A 249 4.73 -14.81 -12.82
CA GLN A 249 3.59 -15.36 -12.10
C GLN A 249 3.37 -14.65 -10.77
N GLU A 250 4.44 -14.41 -10.00
CA GLU A 250 4.38 -13.67 -8.74
C GLU A 250 3.93 -12.23 -8.97
N LYS A 251 4.44 -11.55 -10.01
CA LYS A 251 3.96 -10.20 -10.37
C LYS A 251 2.45 -10.17 -10.63
N ARG A 252 1.90 -11.18 -11.33
CA ARG A 252 0.46 -11.31 -11.58
C ARG A 252 -0.35 -11.56 -10.30
N LEU A 253 0.20 -12.35 -9.37
CA LEU A 253 -0.42 -12.55 -8.06
C LEU A 253 -0.52 -11.23 -7.29
N ILE A 254 0.59 -10.49 -7.18
CA ILE A 254 0.65 -9.25 -6.39
C ILE A 254 -0.17 -8.13 -7.04
N ALA A 255 -0.09 -7.97 -8.36
CA ALA A 255 -0.78 -6.91 -9.09
C ALA A 255 -2.30 -6.93 -8.85
N GLY A 256 -2.90 -8.11 -8.74
CA GLY A 256 -4.34 -8.22 -8.50
C GLY A 256 -4.88 -9.64 -8.37
N GLY A 257 -4.10 -10.67 -8.68
CA GLY A 257 -4.52 -12.07 -8.55
C GLY A 257 -4.86 -12.46 -7.11
N ASN A 258 -4.04 -12.05 -6.14
CA ASN A 258 -4.26 -12.28 -4.72
C ASN A 258 -5.57 -11.61 -4.25
N LEU A 259 -5.73 -10.32 -4.54
CA LEU A 259 -6.94 -9.58 -4.15
C LEU A 259 -8.19 -10.18 -4.80
N SER A 260 -8.14 -10.53 -6.08
CA SER A 260 -9.25 -11.19 -6.78
C SER A 260 -9.66 -12.51 -6.11
N LYS A 261 -8.68 -13.33 -5.72
CA LYS A 261 -8.89 -14.59 -5.02
C LYS A 261 -9.53 -14.36 -3.64
N LEU A 262 -9.04 -13.38 -2.88
CA LEU A 262 -9.57 -13.04 -1.55
C LEU A 262 -11.03 -12.56 -1.62
N LEU A 263 -11.39 -11.80 -2.65
CA LEU A 263 -12.75 -11.29 -2.86
C LEU A 263 -13.70 -12.32 -3.49
N GLY A 264 -13.18 -13.47 -3.92
CA GLY A 264 -13.95 -14.48 -4.66
C GLY A 264 -14.44 -14.00 -6.03
N LEU A 265 -13.66 -13.12 -6.68
CA LEU A 265 -13.99 -12.52 -7.97
C LEU A 265 -13.21 -13.19 -9.10
N ARG A 266 -13.89 -13.39 -10.24
CA ARG A 266 -13.22 -13.66 -11.52
C ARG A 266 -13.03 -12.32 -12.22
N THR A 267 -11.79 -11.86 -12.32
CA THR A 267 -11.47 -10.65 -13.10
C THR A 267 -11.59 -10.98 -14.59
N ASN A 268 -12.58 -10.36 -15.25
CA ASN A 268 -12.76 -10.52 -16.69
C ASN A 268 -11.83 -9.56 -17.43
N VAL A 269 -10.84 -10.10 -18.16
CA VAL A 269 -9.89 -9.33 -18.98
C VAL A 269 -10.58 -8.31 -19.91
N THR A 270 -11.82 -8.57 -20.33
CA THR A 270 -12.59 -7.67 -21.20
C THR A 270 -13.07 -6.37 -20.54
N ALA A 271 -13.18 -6.34 -19.21
CA ALA A 271 -13.47 -5.12 -18.45
C ALA A 271 -12.19 -4.40 -17.97
N ALA A 272 -11.01 -4.98 -18.24
CA ALA A 272 -9.72 -4.39 -17.91
C ALA A 272 -9.48 -3.12 -18.76
N ASN A 273 -8.62 -2.24 -18.25
CA ASN A 273 -8.37 -0.94 -18.85
C ASN A 273 -7.74 -1.09 -20.25
N SER A 274 -8.43 -0.60 -21.28
CA SER A 274 -7.95 -0.60 -22.67
C SER A 274 -6.84 0.42 -22.97
N ASN A 275 -6.65 1.42 -22.10
CA ASN A 275 -5.64 2.48 -22.23
C ASN A 275 -4.24 2.11 -21.71
N LYS A 276 -4.00 0.83 -21.36
CA LYS A 276 -2.67 0.34 -20.95
C LYS A 276 -1.56 0.57 -21.97
N MET A 277 -1.90 0.85 -23.23
CA MET A 277 -0.91 1.12 -24.28
C MET A 277 0.02 2.29 -23.92
N ARG A 278 -0.47 3.30 -23.19
CA ARG A 278 0.34 4.46 -22.78
C ARG A 278 1.52 4.07 -21.87
N TRP A 279 1.31 3.09 -20.99
CA TRP A 279 2.30 2.63 -20.01
C TRP A 279 2.87 1.26 -20.35
N LYS A 280 2.79 0.84 -21.61
CA LYS A 280 3.36 -0.43 -22.06
C LYS A 280 4.83 -0.60 -21.67
N PRO A 281 5.72 0.42 -21.77
CA PRO A 281 7.10 0.29 -21.33
C PRO A 281 7.22 -0.02 -19.83
N LEU A 282 6.43 0.67 -19.01
CA LEU A 282 6.37 0.50 -17.56
C LEU A 282 5.99 -0.95 -17.20
N TYR A 283 4.94 -1.49 -17.82
CA TYR A 283 4.51 -2.88 -17.59
C TYR A 283 5.49 -3.94 -18.08
N ALA A 284 6.30 -3.59 -19.09
CA ALA A 284 7.37 -4.43 -19.59
C ALA A 284 8.66 -4.30 -18.77
N GLY A 285 8.69 -3.47 -17.72
CA GLY A 285 9.89 -3.21 -16.93
C GLY A 285 11.00 -2.55 -17.74
N ILE A 286 10.65 -1.80 -18.79
CA ILE A 286 11.61 -1.09 -19.63
C ILE A 286 12.11 0.13 -18.83
N PRO A 287 13.43 0.33 -18.69
CA PRO A 287 13.99 1.49 -18.02
C PRO A 287 13.52 2.81 -18.63
N ALA A 288 13.53 3.89 -17.83
CA ALA A 288 13.22 5.22 -18.35
C ALA A 288 14.18 5.61 -19.49
N ASP A 289 13.65 6.19 -20.56
CA ASP A 289 14.42 6.69 -21.72
C ASP A 289 14.89 8.14 -21.54
N THR A 290 14.42 8.80 -20.47
CA THR A 290 14.85 10.13 -20.07
C THR A 290 15.92 10.07 -18.99
N THR A 291 16.79 11.08 -18.94
CA THR A 291 17.79 11.21 -17.87
C THR A 291 17.10 11.53 -16.55
N VAL A 292 17.15 10.58 -15.61
CA VAL A 292 16.66 10.76 -14.24
C VAL A 292 17.85 10.86 -13.28
N ILE A 293 17.83 11.88 -12.42
CA ILE A 293 18.76 12.04 -11.30
C ILE A 293 17.94 12.05 -10.02
N ASP A 294 18.14 11.04 -9.18
CA ASP A 294 17.53 11.01 -7.85
C ASP A 294 18.33 11.92 -6.92
N ILE A 295 17.67 12.89 -6.27
CA ILE A 295 18.33 13.86 -5.40
C ILE A 295 18.35 13.42 -3.93
N HIS A 296 17.70 12.31 -3.57
CA HIS A 296 17.49 11.94 -2.18
C HIS A 296 17.48 10.42 -1.96
N VAL A 297 18.67 9.86 -1.69
CA VAL A 297 18.81 8.45 -1.35
C VAL A 297 19.58 8.30 -0.02
N HIS A 298 19.05 7.44 0.85
CA HIS A 298 19.70 7.05 2.10
C HIS A 298 20.44 5.71 1.91
N SER A 299 21.77 5.74 2.01
CA SER A 299 22.64 4.55 1.98
C SER A 299 23.03 4.13 3.40
N GLY A 300 22.98 2.83 3.66
CA GLY A 300 23.31 2.22 4.94
C GLY A 300 22.09 1.76 5.73
N SER A 301 22.32 0.80 6.62
CA SER A 301 21.30 0.24 7.48
C SER A 301 20.81 1.26 8.52
N TRP A 302 19.62 0.99 9.07
CA TRP A 302 19.00 1.83 10.09
C TRP A 302 18.44 0.95 11.21
N ALA A 303 18.92 1.08 12.44
CA ALA A 303 18.50 0.17 13.52
C ALA A 303 16.97 0.15 13.77
N PRO A 304 16.25 1.28 13.76
CA PRO A 304 14.80 1.29 13.93
C PRO A 304 14.01 0.46 12.91
N GLU A 305 14.51 0.28 11.69
CA GLU A 305 13.73 -0.30 10.59
C GLU A 305 14.54 -1.33 9.77
N TYR A 306 13.90 -2.44 9.42
CA TYR A 306 14.54 -3.42 8.54
C TYR A 306 14.27 -3.06 7.07
N LYS A 307 15.33 -2.67 6.35
CA LYS A 307 15.31 -2.41 4.91
C LYS A 307 16.07 -3.54 4.22
N PRO A 308 15.45 -4.30 3.30
CA PRO A 308 16.15 -5.40 2.62
C PRO A 308 17.34 -4.89 1.82
N ASP A 309 17.14 -3.87 0.99
CA ASP A 309 18.17 -3.28 0.15
C ASP A 309 18.56 -1.89 0.66
N TYR A 310 19.66 -1.84 1.41
CA TYR A 310 20.15 -0.61 2.04
C TYR A 310 21.55 -0.20 1.58
N ASP A 311 22.23 -1.01 0.77
CA ASP A 311 23.61 -0.77 0.36
C ASP A 311 23.72 -0.23 -1.08
N THR A 312 24.84 0.42 -1.36
CA THR A 312 25.14 1.04 -2.65
C THR A 312 25.16 0.05 -3.83
N PRO A 313 25.71 -1.18 -3.72
CA PRO A 313 25.60 -2.17 -4.79
C PRO A 313 24.16 -2.53 -5.17
N ARG A 314 23.25 -2.66 -4.21
CA ARG A 314 21.83 -2.93 -4.48
C ARG A 314 21.11 -1.70 -5.02
N LEU A 315 21.41 -0.51 -4.49
CA LEU A 315 20.96 0.76 -5.08
C LEU A 315 21.32 0.82 -6.58
N ARG A 316 22.55 0.45 -6.94
CA ARG A 316 22.99 0.46 -8.34
C ARG A 316 22.14 -0.45 -9.24
N ARG A 317 21.77 -1.64 -8.75
CA ARG A 317 20.86 -2.55 -9.48
C ARG A 317 19.49 -1.91 -9.69
N THR A 318 18.95 -1.27 -8.66
CA THR A 318 17.68 -0.52 -8.76
C THR A 318 17.80 0.62 -9.77
N MET A 319 18.90 1.38 -9.75
CA MET A 319 19.15 2.43 -10.74
C MET A 319 19.17 1.89 -12.17
N ASP A 320 19.85 0.79 -12.42
CA ASP A 320 19.92 0.17 -13.75
C ASP A 320 18.54 -0.34 -14.21
N LEU A 321 17.75 -0.94 -13.31
CA LEU A 321 16.39 -1.40 -13.59
C LEU A 321 15.45 -0.25 -13.95
N LEU A 322 15.55 0.87 -13.22
CA LEU A 322 14.68 2.03 -13.41
C LEU A 322 15.17 2.99 -14.51
N GLY A 323 16.43 2.89 -14.94
CA GLY A 323 17.04 3.81 -15.90
C GLY A 323 17.55 5.11 -15.25
N PHE A 324 17.89 5.09 -13.96
CA PHE A 324 18.38 6.26 -13.26
C PHE A 324 19.85 6.50 -13.62
N SER A 325 20.15 7.71 -14.08
CA SER A 325 21.49 8.08 -14.52
C SER A 325 22.41 8.36 -13.35
N LYS A 326 21.90 9.02 -12.30
CA LYS A 326 22.66 9.32 -11.08
C LYS A 326 21.77 9.30 -9.84
N ALA A 327 22.39 9.10 -8.68
CA ALA A 327 21.75 9.23 -7.38
C ALA A 327 22.60 10.07 -6.42
N CYS A 328 21.99 11.06 -5.77
CA CYS A 328 22.55 11.78 -4.65
C CYS A 328 22.34 10.97 -3.37
N ILE A 329 23.42 10.38 -2.87
CA ILE A 329 23.42 9.52 -1.70
C ILE A 329 23.92 10.27 -0.46
N ASN A 330 23.22 10.10 0.65
CA ASN A 330 23.70 10.46 1.98
C ASN A 330 23.66 9.23 2.90
N SER A 331 24.34 9.29 4.04
CA SER A 331 24.38 8.16 4.96
C SER A 331 23.17 8.17 5.90
N THR A 332 22.49 7.02 5.98
CA THR A 332 21.44 6.79 6.95
C THR A 332 21.93 7.00 8.39
N SER A 333 23.17 6.60 8.70
CA SER A 333 23.75 6.78 10.04
C SER A 333 24.10 8.25 10.32
N ALA A 334 24.43 9.03 9.29
CA ALA A 334 24.65 10.46 9.44
C ALA A 334 23.34 11.22 9.69
N ILE A 335 22.30 10.95 8.90
CA ILE A 335 20.98 11.63 9.02
C ILE A 335 20.24 11.20 10.29
N LEU A 336 20.16 9.90 10.56
CA LEU A 336 19.29 9.33 11.58
C LEU A 336 20.03 8.75 12.79
N GLY A 337 21.34 8.50 12.67
CA GLY A 337 22.16 7.88 13.72
C GLY A 337 22.99 8.85 14.55
N GLY A 338 23.06 10.14 14.17
CA GLY A 338 23.72 11.19 14.94
C GLY A 338 25.25 11.29 14.79
N ASN A 339 25.91 10.33 14.12
CA ASN A 339 27.35 10.40 13.83
C ASN A 339 27.59 10.78 12.36
N HIS A 340 27.53 12.09 12.09
CA HIS A 340 27.63 12.61 10.73
C HIS A 340 29.04 12.48 10.12
N TYR A 341 30.12 12.44 10.92
CA TYR A 341 31.48 12.19 10.40
C TYR A 341 31.63 10.79 9.81
N ALA A 342 31.36 9.76 10.63
CA ALA A 342 31.52 8.39 10.19
C ALA A 342 30.59 8.07 8.99
N GLY A 343 29.38 8.65 8.99
CA GLY A 343 28.47 8.52 7.86
C GLY A 343 28.93 9.28 6.61
N ASN A 344 29.50 10.48 6.73
CA ASN A 344 30.08 11.17 5.57
C ASN A 344 31.30 10.42 5.01
N GLU A 345 32.16 9.86 5.86
CA GLU A 345 33.29 9.02 5.44
C GLU A 345 32.82 7.74 4.71
N SER A 346 31.70 7.14 5.10
CA SER A 346 31.13 6.02 4.35
C SER A 346 30.65 6.45 2.96
N ILE A 347 30.01 7.61 2.85
CA ILE A 347 29.58 8.14 1.54
C ILE A 347 30.75 8.47 0.63
N VAL A 348 31.85 9.01 1.15
CA VAL A 348 33.06 9.24 0.34
C VAL A 348 33.57 7.93 -0.28
N ARG A 349 33.56 6.83 0.48
CA ARG A 349 33.95 5.51 -0.02
C ARG A 349 32.97 4.96 -1.05
N ASP A 350 31.67 5.10 -0.81
CA ASP A 350 30.64 4.66 -1.75
C ASP A 350 30.75 5.42 -3.09
N VAL A 351 30.90 6.74 -3.06
CA VAL A 351 31.08 7.57 -4.27
C VAL A 351 32.36 7.19 -5.01
N ALA A 352 33.45 6.91 -4.30
CA ALA A 352 34.70 6.47 -4.93
C ALA A 352 34.56 5.13 -5.67
N SER A 353 33.60 4.28 -5.28
CA SER A 353 33.34 2.99 -5.93
C SER A 353 32.61 3.12 -7.28
N ASP A 354 31.78 4.15 -7.46
CA ASP A 354 31.06 4.43 -8.71
C ASP A 354 30.82 5.95 -8.90
N PRO A 355 31.86 6.74 -9.19
CA PRO A 355 31.76 8.19 -9.29
C PRO A 355 30.98 8.65 -10.53
N ALA A 356 30.70 7.75 -11.47
CA ALA A 356 29.91 8.04 -12.66
C ALA A 356 28.41 8.12 -12.31
N ALA A 357 27.94 7.25 -11.41
CA ALA A 357 26.53 7.15 -11.03
C ALA A 357 26.21 7.80 -9.68
N LEU A 358 27.18 7.95 -8.77
CA LEU A 358 26.91 8.38 -7.40
C LEU A 358 27.42 9.80 -7.14
N ILE A 359 26.57 10.60 -6.50
CA ILE A 359 26.88 11.94 -6.03
C ILE A 359 26.77 11.94 -4.51
N GLY A 360 27.85 12.31 -3.80
CA GLY A 360 27.83 12.38 -2.35
C GLY A 360 27.11 13.64 -1.86
N PHE A 361 26.16 13.47 -0.95
CA PHE A 361 25.54 14.55 -0.19
C PHE A 361 26.06 14.51 1.26
N ALA A 362 26.84 15.52 1.64
CA ALA A 362 27.39 15.62 2.98
C ALA A 362 26.33 16.06 3.99
N VAL A 363 26.27 15.37 5.12
CA VAL A 363 25.38 15.69 6.22
C VAL A 363 26.14 16.49 7.26
N ILE A 364 25.61 17.66 7.62
CA ILE A 364 26.16 18.51 8.67
C ILE A 364 25.16 18.53 9.82
N ASN A 365 25.63 18.27 11.04
CA ASN A 365 24.79 18.37 12.22
C ASN A 365 25.19 19.60 13.04
N PRO A 366 24.42 20.70 12.98
CA PRO A 366 24.78 21.96 13.64
C PRO A 366 24.66 21.90 15.18
N HIS A 367 24.16 20.79 15.74
CA HIS A 367 24.15 20.57 17.19
C HIS A 367 25.52 20.14 17.74
N PHE A 368 26.46 19.80 16.87
CA PHE A 368 27.83 19.51 17.25
C PHE A 368 28.72 20.70 16.82
N ASP A 369 29.63 21.09 17.71
CA ASP A 369 30.51 22.27 17.61
C ASP A 369 31.77 22.01 16.76
N ASP A 370 31.76 20.94 16.00
CA ASP A 370 32.90 20.34 15.33
C ASP A 370 32.96 20.64 13.81
N VAL A 371 32.03 21.45 13.30
CA VAL A 371 32.13 22.06 11.95
C VAL A 371 33.33 23.02 11.93
N LYS A 372 34.51 22.48 11.62
CA LYS A 372 35.75 23.23 11.39
C LYS A 372 36.03 23.47 9.92
#